data_AF-A0A2E2B5J1-F1
#
_entry.id   AF-A0A2E2B5J1-F1
#
_cell.length_a   1.000
_cell.length_b   1.000
_cell.length_c   1.000
_cell.angle_alpha   90.00
_cell.angle_beta   90.00
_cell.angle_gamma   90.00
#
_symmetry.space_group_name_H-M   'P 1'
#
loop_
_entity.id
_entity.type
_entity.pdbx_description
1 polymer ?
#
loop_
_entity_poly.entity_id
_entity_poly.type
_entity_poly.pdbx_seq_one_letter_code
_entity_poly.pdbx_strand_id
1 'polypeptide(L)'
;MVAQTLLYVTQPNNNHARGNDTMEIEGRIRQVFYSVFDDRGIARADLNEDSVLDSSLGLESMDFAIIVVKLEEEFGYDPFAEGIPDGLRTYGDLTKLYAQQESAN
;
A
#
# COMPACT_ATOMS: atom_id res chain seq x y z
N MET A 1 -11.20 40.94 23.13
CA MET A 1 -11.52 39.80 22.23
C MET A 1 -10.43 39.73 21.18
N VAL A 2 -9.48 38.80 21.32
CA VAL A 2 -8.67 38.30 20.20
C VAL A 2 -8.53 36.80 20.41
N ALA A 3 -9.02 36.05 19.44
CA ALA A 3 -9.16 34.60 19.49
C ALA A 3 -7.79 33.93 19.50
N GLN A 4 -7.70 32.87 20.31
CA GLN A 4 -6.60 31.93 20.34
C GLN A 4 -6.53 31.21 18.98
N THR A 5 -5.43 31.36 18.25
CA THR A 5 -5.05 30.42 17.19
C THR A 5 -3.84 29.65 17.68
N LEU A 6 -4.13 28.57 18.39
CA LEU A 6 -3.18 27.51 18.67
C LEU A 6 -2.73 26.95 17.31
N LEU A 7 -1.51 27.29 16.92
CA LEU A 7 -0.82 26.62 15.83
C LEU A 7 -0.50 25.21 16.34
N TYR A 8 -1.40 24.26 16.05
CA TYR A 8 -1.14 22.84 16.29
C TYR A 8 -0.07 22.40 15.30
N VAL A 9 1.19 22.54 15.72
CA VAL A 9 2.32 21.90 15.05
C VAL A 9 2.20 20.42 15.39
N THR A 10 1.55 19.64 14.53
CA THR A 10 1.54 18.18 14.66
C THR A 10 2.95 17.70 14.34
N GLN A 11 3.78 17.58 15.38
CA GLN A 11 5.02 16.80 15.32
C GLN A 11 4.64 15.36 14.92
N PRO A 12 5.35 14.70 13.99
CA PRO A 12 5.16 13.26 13.80
C PRO A 12 5.54 12.58 15.11
N ASN A 13 4.57 11.87 15.66
CA ASN A 13 4.61 11.28 16.99
C ASN A 13 5.51 10.03 16.93
N ASN A 14 6.73 10.13 17.45
CA ASN A 14 7.74 9.06 17.51
C ASN A 14 7.37 7.96 18.54
N ASN A 15 6.20 7.35 18.39
CA ASN A 15 5.77 6.18 19.16
C ASN A 15 5.82 4.96 18.25
N HIS A 16 6.99 4.31 18.19
CA HIS A 16 7.17 2.95 17.66
C HIS A 16 6.20 2.01 18.39
N ALA A 17 5.11 1.64 17.72
CA ALA A 17 4.25 0.53 18.13
C ALA A 17 4.05 -0.30 16.86
N ARG A 18 4.77 -1.41 16.77
CA ARG A 18 4.87 -2.39 15.67
C ARG A 18 3.56 -2.79 14.93
N GLY A 19 2.39 -2.36 15.39
CA GLY A 19 1.10 -2.53 14.71
C GLY A 19 0.64 -1.33 13.87
N ASN A 20 1.16 -0.12 14.10
CA ASN A 20 0.81 1.07 13.33
C ASN A 20 1.51 1.08 11.97
N ASP A 21 2.75 0.60 11.93
CA ASP A 21 3.57 0.55 10.71
C ASP A 21 2.90 -0.35 9.66
N THR A 22 2.43 -1.53 10.05
CA THR A 22 1.67 -2.43 9.16
C THR A 22 0.37 -1.81 8.64
N MET A 23 -0.38 -1.08 9.48
CA MET A 23 -1.61 -0.40 9.05
C MET A 23 -1.33 0.77 8.11
N GLU A 24 -0.22 1.49 8.30
CA GLU A 24 0.20 2.55 7.39
C GLU A 24 0.65 1.98 6.03
N ILE A 25 1.45 0.91 6.03
CA ILE A 25 1.90 0.22 4.82
C ILE A 25 0.71 -0.29 4.02
N GLU A 26 -0.20 -1.01 4.67
CA GLU A 26 -1.43 -1.47 4.03
C GLU A 26 -2.25 -0.28 3.48
N GLY A 27 -2.36 0.80 4.24
CA GLY A 27 -3.05 2.01 3.81
C GLY A 27 -2.45 2.60 2.53
N ARG A 28 -1.11 2.73 2.46
CA ARG A 28 -0.38 3.26 1.29
C ARG A 28 -0.53 2.34 0.08
N ILE A 29 -0.36 1.03 0.26
CA ILE A 29 -0.57 0.05 -0.82
C ILE A 29 -2.00 0.17 -1.36
N ARG A 30 -3.00 0.24 -0.47
CA ARG A 30 -4.40 0.41 -0.86
C ARG A 30 -4.64 1.67 -1.67
N GLN A 31 -4.02 2.79 -1.28
CA GLN A 31 -4.13 4.05 -2.03
C GLN A 31 -3.60 3.91 -3.44
N VAL A 32 -2.47 3.22 -3.64
CA VAL A 32 -1.91 2.98 -4.98
C VAL A 32 -2.89 2.18 -5.85
N PHE A 33 -3.48 1.10 -5.31
CA PHE A 33 -4.50 0.33 -6.04
C PHE A 33 -5.73 1.18 -6.37
N TYR A 34 -6.22 1.97 -5.41
CA TYR A 34 -7.37 2.83 -5.63
C TYR A 34 -7.10 3.93 -6.67
N SER A 35 -5.89 4.47 -6.70
CA SER A 35 -5.46 5.41 -7.75
C SER A 35 -5.55 4.75 -9.12
N VAL A 36 -5.07 3.51 -9.27
CA VAL A 36 -5.12 2.80 -10.55
C VAL A 36 -6.55 2.43 -10.94
N PHE A 37 -7.40 2.01 -9.99
CA PHE A 37 -8.81 1.78 -10.27
C PHE A 37 -9.53 3.06 -10.74
N ASP A 38 -9.26 4.20 -10.10
CA ASP A 38 -9.83 5.50 -10.46
C ASP A 38 -9.36 5.94 -11.86
N ASP A 39 -8.06 5.83 -12.14
CA ASP A 39 -7.45 6.15 -13.44
C ASP A 39 -8.03 5.29 -14.58
N ARG A 40 -8.37 4.03 -14.28
CA ARG A 40 -8.98 3.11 -15.24
C ARG A 40 -10.50 3.21 -15.32
N GLY A 41 -11.14 3.95 -14.40
CA GLY A 41 -12.59 4.01 -14.29
C GLY A 41 -13.23 2.68 -13.87
N ILE A 42 -12.49 1.82 -13.18
CA ILE A 42 -12.97 0.54 -12.65
C ILE A 42 -13.60 0.80 -11.28
N ALA A 43 -14.67 0.06 -10.96
CA ALA A 43 -15.26 0.13 -9.63
C ALA A 43 -14.23 -0.29 -8.58
N ARG A 44 -14.03 0.55 -7.56
CA ARG A 44 -13.13 0.24 -6.44
C ARG A 44 -13.59 -1.06 -5.78
N ALA A 45 -12.86 -2.14 -6.03
CA ALA A 45 -13.09 -3.41 -5.36
C ALA A 45 -12.66 -3.28 -3.90
N ASP A 46 -13.34 -3.99 -3.01
CA ASP A 46 -12.93 -4.08 -1.61
C ASP A 46 -11.69 -4.97 -1.53
N LEU A 47 -10.54 -4.35 -1.27
CA LEU A 47 -9.25 -5.04 -1.18
C LEU A 47 -9.05 -5.50 0.26
N ASN A 48 -9.17 -6.81 0.45
CA ASN A 48 -9.02 -7.50 1.72
C ASN A 48 -7.79 -8.41 1.65
N GLU A 49 -7.34 -8.95 2.78
CA GLU A 49 -6.19 -9.88 2.79
C GLU A 49 -6.39 -11.11 1.89
N ASP A 50 -7.62 -11.56 1.70
CA ASP A 50 -7.98 -12.70 0.83
C ASP A 50 -8.21 -12.30 -0.64
N SER A 51 -8.17 -11.00 -0.97
CA SER A 51 -8.42 -10.54 -2.33
C SER A 51 -7.28 -10.98 -3.25
N VAL A 52 -7.59 -11.83 -4.21
CA VAL A 52 -6.61 -12.35 -5.18
C VAL A 52 -6.22 -11.23 -6.14
N LEU A 53 -4.92 -11.03 -6.33
CA LEU A 53 -4.34 -10.06 -7.26
C LEU A 53 -4.34 -10.61 -8.68
N ASP A 54 -5.54 -10.81 -9.23
CA ASP A 54 -5.73 -11.29 -10.59
C ASP A 54 -6.74 -10.43 -11.38
N SER A 55 -7.09 -10.90 -12.58
CA SER A 55 -8.05 -10.24 -13.46
C SER A 55 -9.49 -10.21 -12.92
N SER A 56 -9.81 -10.92 -11.83
CA SER A 56 -11.12 -10.83 -11.18
C SER A 56 -11.37 -9.47 -10.52
N LEU A 57 -10.31 -8.74 -10.17
CA LEU A 57 -10.38 -7.35 -9.69
C LEU A 57 -10.61 -6.34 -10.83
N GLY A 58 -10.66 -6.80 -12.09
CA GLY A 58 -10.71 -5.94 -13.26
C GLY A 58 -9.35 -5.35 -13.65
N LEU A 59 -8.26 -5.79 -13.00
CA LEU A 59 -6.90 -5.37 -13.31
C LEU A 59 -6.30 -6.30 -14.38
N GLU A 60 -5.73 -5.73 -15.44
CA GLU A 60 -4.95 -6.52 -16.41
C GLU A 60 -3.47 -6.56 -16.03
N SER A 61 -2.70 -7.41 -16.70
CA SER A 61 -1.24 -7.54 -16.48
C SER A 61 -0.49 -6.21 -16.57
N MET A 62 -0.95 -5.30 -17.44
CA MET A 62 -0.41 -3.95 -17.57
C MET A 62 -0.72 -3.07 -16.35
N ASP A 63 -1.90 -3.21 -15.76
CA ASP A 63 -2.27 -2.49 -14.54
C ASP A 63 -1.44 -2.93 -13.35
N PHE A 64 -1.24 -4.24 -13.24
CA PHE A 64 -0.33 -4.79 -12.24
C PHE A 64 1.08 -4.22 -12.39
N ALA A 65 1.62 -4.15 -13.61
CA ALA A 65 2.93 -3.54 -13.84
C ALA A 65 2.98 -2.06 -13.37
N ILE A 66 1.92 -1.28 -13.63
CA ILE A 66 1.83 0.11 -13.18
C ILE A 66 1.76 0.19 -11.65
N ILE A 67 0.97 -0.69 -11.01
CA ILE A 67 0.86 -0.76 -9.55
C ILE A 67 2.22 -1.07 -8.93
N VAL A 68 2.94 -2.07 -9.45
CA VAL A 68 4.27 -2.44 -8.94
C VAL A 68 5.24 -1.27 -9.03
N VAL A 69 5.29 -0.56 -10.16
CA VAL A 69 6.15 0.63 -10.33
C VAL A 69 5.78 1.73 -9.34
N LYS A 70 4.47 2.03 -9.18
CA LYS A 70 4.02 3.05 -8.21
C LYS A 70 4.37 2.66 -6.77
N LEU A 71 4.30 1.37 -6.43
CA LEU A 71 4.70 0.91 -5.11
C LEU A 71 6.23 0.99 -4.92
N GLU A 72 7.02 0.68 -5.95
CA GLU A 72 8.47 0.87 -5.93
C GLU A 72 8.83 2.35 -5.73
N GLU A 73 8.14 3.26 -6.40
CA GLU A 73 8.32 4.71 -6.23
C GLU A 73 7.94 5.19 -4.80
N GLU A 74 6.88 4.62 -4.22
CA GLU A 74 6.36 5.01 -2.90
C GLU A 74 7.21 4.47 -1.74
N PHE A 75 7.65 3.21 -1.84
CA PHE A 75 8.40 2.53 -0.78
C PHE A 75 9.91 2.53 -1.02
N GLY A 76 10.36 2.81 -2.25
CA GLY A 76 11.77 2.84 -2.63
C GLY A 76 12.40 1.48 -2.89
N TYR A 77 11.61 0.41 -2.99
CA TYR A 77 12.09 -0.93 -3.32
C TYR A 77 11.07 -1.73 -4.13
N ASP A 78 11.57 -2.56 -5.05
CA ASP A 78 10.74 -3.49 -5.81
C ASP A 78 10.62 -4.83 -5.06
N PRO A 79 9.42 -5.20 -4.59
CA PRO A 79 9.15 -6.47 -3.91
C PRO A 79 9.40 -7.70 -4.81
N PHE A 80 9.46 -7.52 -6.12
CA PHE A 80 9.70 -8.56 -7.12
C PHE A 80 11.14 -8.60 -7.63
N ALA A 81 12.03 -7.73 -7.13
CA ALA A 81 13.41 -7.65 -7.59
C ALA A 81 14.16 -8.99 -7.42
N GLU A 82 13.86 -9.73 -6.35
CA GLU A 82 14.44 -11.06 -6.08
C GLU A 82 13.62 -12.21 -6.71
N GLY A 83 12.54 -11.88 -7.43
CA GLY A 83 11.55 -12.81 -7.97
C GLY A 83 10.21 -12.74 -7.24
N ILE A 84 9.16 -13.29 -7.85
CA ILE A 84 7.84 -13.39 -7.21
C ILE A 84 7.93 -14.40 -6.06
N PRO A 85 7.69 -14.00 -4.80
CA PRO A 85 7.72 -14.92 -3.66
C PRO A 85 6.74 -16.08 -3.87
N ASP A 86 7.18 -17.31 -3.58
CA ASP A 86 6.31 -18.49 -3.61
C ASP A 86 5.16 -18.30 -2.61
N GLY A 87 3.96 -18.02 -3.14
CA GLY A 87 2.76 -17.80 -2.34
C GLY A 87 2.16 -16.41 -2.47
N LEU A 88 2.83 -15.44 -3.11
CA LEU A 88 2.27 -14.12 -3.36
C LEU A 88 1.11 -14.22 -4.37
N ARG A 89 -0.12 -14.28 -3.87
CA ARG A 89 -1.33 -14.36 -4.71
C ARG A 89 -2.37 -13.37 -4.30
N THR A 90 -2.40 -13.00 -3.02
CA THR A 90 -3.41 -12.07 -2.51
C THR A 90 -2.80 -10.74 -2.13
N TYR A 91 -3.70 -9.77 -1.99
CA TYR A 91 -3.38 -8.45 -1.48
C TYR A 91 -2.76 -8.53 -0.07
N GLY A 92 -3.23 -9.45 0.78
CA GLY A 92 -2.66 -9.69 2.10
C GLY A 92 -1.23 -10.23 2.05
N ASP A 93 -0.90 -11.05 1.07
CA ASP A 93 0.49 -11.52 0.89
C ASP A 93 1.41 -10.36 0.52
N LEU A 94 0.93 -9.45 -0.34
CA LEU A 94 1.66 -8.25 -0.75
C LEU A 94 1.90 -7.32 0.44
N THR A 95 0.86 -7.01 1.22
CA THR A 95 1.02 -6.12 2.38
C THR A 95 1.95 -6.71 3.43
N LYS A 96 1.88 -8.03 3.66
CA LYS A 96 2.80 -8.75 4.56
C LYS A 96 4.24 -8.69 4.07
N LEU A 97 4.47 -8.83 2.76
CA LEU A 97 5.80 -8.73 2.17
C LEU A 97 6.43 -7.36 2.42
N TYR A 98 5.69 -6.28 2.15
CA TYR A 98 6.17 -4.91 2.41
C TYR A 98 6.36 -4.65 3.90
N ALA A 99 5.44 -5.11 4.75
CA ALA A 99 5.55 -4.98 6.20
C ALA A 99 6.76 -5.74 6.78
N GLN A 100 7.09 -6.89 6.22
CA GLN A 100 8.29 -7.65 6.60
C GLN A 100 9.58 -6.93 6.18
N GLN A 101 9.62 -6.37 4.97
CA GLN A 101 10.76 -5.59 4.46
C GLN A 101 10.99 -4.32 5.27
N GLU A 102 9.93 -3.54 5.55
CA GLU A 102 10.05 -2.33 6.37
C GLU A 102 10.46 -2.64 7.81
N SER A 103 9.98 -3.75 8.39
CA SER A 103 10.40 -4.19 9.72
C SER A 103 11.85 -4.69 9.80
N ALA A 104 12.44 -5.04 8.65
CA ALA A 104 13.80 -5.57 8.56
C ALA A 104 14.86 -4.49 8.27
N ASN A 105 14.43 -3.28 7.88
CA ASN A 105 15.28 -2.14 7.55
C ASN A 105 15.33 -1.12 8.71
#